data_AF-A0A7S3I7U5-F1
#
_entry.id   AF-A0A7S3I7U5-F1
#
_cell.length_a   1.000
_cell.length_b   1.000
_cell.length_c   1.000
_cell.angle_alpha   90.00
_cell.angle_beta   90.00
_cell.angle_gamma   90.00
#
_symmetry.space_group_name_H-M   'P 1'
#
loop_
_entity.id
_entity.type
_entity.pdbx_description
1 polymer ?
#
loop_
_entity_poly.entity_id
_entity_poly.type
_entity_poly.pdbx_seq_one_letter_code
_entity_poly.pdbx_strand_id
1 'polypeptide(L)'
;RGLRSPNHPPPSPSLSLSSLPLEMQHALRRAVSSGTGRRLASTLIVAEHDGAKLAESTLAAISACGPMKPITLLLGGSACKPAAEAAAKAAGVDAVAYVDNPALDHGVAEEWAPL
;
A
#
# COMPACT_ATOMS: atom_id res chain seq x y z
N ARG A 1 53.09 27.85 -2.53
CA ARG A 1 51.65 28.02 -2.82
C ARG A 1 51.29 27.05 -3.94
N GLY A 2 50.68 25.91 -3.62
CA GLY A 2 50.42 24.85 -4.60
C GLY A 2 49.93 23.58 -3.92
N LEU A 3 48.74 23.65 -3.32
CA LEU A 3 48.07 22.52 -2.68
C LEU A 3 47.43 21.66 -3.77
N ARG A 4 47.98 20.47 -4.04
CA ARG A 4 47.29 19.42 -4.79
C ARG A 4 46.33 18.70 -3.84
N SER A 5 45.05 18.79 -4.12
CA SER A 5 44.00 18.05 -3.41
C SER A 5 43.93 16.61 -3.96
N PRO A 6 44.06 15.56 -3.14
CA PRO A 6 43.86 14.19 -3.57
C PRO A 6 42.45 13.75 -3.17
N ASN A 7 41.48 13.86 -4.07
CA ASN A 7 40.25 13.06 -4.07
C ASN A 7 39.35 13.47 -5.24
N HIS A 8 39.57 12.86 -6.40
CA HIS A 8 38.55 12.78 -7.46
C HIS A 8 38.17 11.30 -7.57
N PRO A 9 36.92 10.89 -7.27
CA PRO A 9 36.49 9.53 -7.52
C PRO A 9 36.50 9.25 -9.03
N PRO A 10 36.86 8.04 -9.48
CA PRO A 10 36.85 7.71 -10.91
C PRO A 10 35.42 7.84 -11.47
N PRO A 11 35.25 8.18 -12.76
CA PRO A 11 33.94 8.22 -13.39
C PRO A 11 33.31 6.82 -13.34
N SER A 12 32.11 6.72 -12.79
CA SER A 12 31.33 5.48 -12.75
C SER A 12 31.10 4.97 -14.18
N PRO A 13 31.24 3.66 -14.46
CA PRO A 13 30.95 3.12 -15.78
C PRO A 13 29.46 3.33 -16.10
N SER A 14 29.15 4.02 -17.21
CA SER A 14 27.78 4.12 -17.71
C SER A 14 27.38 2.78 -18.32
N LEU A 15 26.90 1.86 -17.51
CA LEU A 15 26.32 0.61 -17.99
C LEU A 15 24.98 0.94 -18.67
N SER A 16 25.00 1.01 -20.00
CA SER A 16 23.81 1.22 -20.82
C SER A 16 22.89 0.01 -20.71
N LEU A 17 21.61 0.23 -20.42
CA LEU A 17 20.60 -0.83 -20.24
C LEU A 17 20.49 -1.76 -21.45
N SER A 18 20.81 -1.26 -22.65
CA SER A 18 20.78 -2.01 -23.91
C SER A 18 21.91 -3.04 -24.06
N SER A 19 22.98 -2.96 -23.27
CA SER A 19 24.13 -3.86 -23.39
C SER A 19 24.04 -5.08 -22.47
N LEU A 20 22.96 -5.24 -21.71
CA LEU A 20 22.76 -6.38 -20.80
C LEU A 20 22.03 -7.53 -21.51
N PRO A 21 22.22 -8.79 -21.09
CA PRO A 21 21.45 -9.93 -21.59
C PRO A 21 19.94 -9.71 -21.41
N LEU A 22 19.13 -10.11 -22.40
CA LEU A 22 17.68 -9.85 -22.43
C LEU A 22 16.93 -10.36 -21.18
N GLU A 23 17.41 -11.44 -20.55
CA GLU A 23 16.86 -11.94 -19.29
C GLU A 23 17.04 -10.94 -18.14
N MET A 24 18.18 -10.26 -18.08
CA MET A 24 18.47 -9.26 -17.05
C MET A 24 17.78 -7.92 -17.33
N GLN A 25 17.56 -7.58 -18.60
CA GLN A 25 16.77 -6.41 -18.99
C GLN A 25 15.31 -6.52 -18.50
N HIS A 26 14.71 -7.70 -18.52
CA HIS A 26 13.36 -7.91 -17.97
C HIS A 26 13.33 -7.81 -16.44
N ALA A 27 14.36 -8.31 -15.75
CA ALA A 27 14.49 -8.16 -14.30
C ALA A 27 14.60 -6.67 -13.88
N LEU A 28 15.38 -5.89 -14.63
CA LEU A 28 15.58 -4.45 -14.39
C LEU A 28 14.37 -3.59 -14.78
N ARG A 29 13.61 -3.96 -15.81
CA ARG A 29 12.36 -3.27 -16.18
C ARG A 29 11.29 -3.31 -15.08
N ARG A 30 11.32 -4.31 -14.19
CA ARG A 30 10.43 -4.37 -13.01
C ARG A 30 10.87 -3.43 -11.88
N ALA A 31 12.12 -2.96 -11.89
CA ALA A 31 12.70 -2.11 -10.86
C ALA A 31 12.44 -0.60 -11.08
N VAL A 32 12.04 -0.18 -12.28
CA VAL A 32 11.82 1.24 -12.66
C VAL A 32 10.39 1.70 -12.33
N SER A 33 9.86 1.30 -11.17
CA SER A 33 8.67 1.93 -10.55
C SER A 33 8.96 2.46 -9.15
N SER A 34 10.25 2.64 -8.83
CA SER A 34 10.69 3.09 -7.51
C SER A 34 10.71 4.61 -7.41
N GLY A 35 9.57 5.20 -7.03
CA GLY A 35 9.57 6.33 -6.11
C GLY A 35 9.44 5.75 -4.70
N THR A 36 10.54 5.46 -4.01
CA THR A 36 10.62 5.11 -2.56
C THR A 36 9.43 4.31 -1.94
N GLY A 37 8.83 3.39 -2.69
CA GLY A 37 7.57 2.74 -2.32
C GLY A 37 7.74 1.23 -2.29
N ARG A 38 7.97 0.68 -1.09
CA ARG A 38 8.05 -0.75 -0.83
C ARG A 38 6.75 -1.39 -1.31
N ARG A 39 6.75 -2.21 -2.36
CA ARG A 39 5.71 -3.25 -2.49
C ARG A 39 5.97 -4.25 -1.37
N LEU A 40 5.49 -3.91 -0.19
CA LEU A 40 5.31 -4.86 0.88
C LEU A 40 4.20 -5.79 0.44
N ALA A 41 4.31 -7.07 0.74
CA ALA A 41 3.24 -8.04 0.55
C ALA A 41 2.06 -7.74 1.51
N SER A 42 1.60 -6.50 1.61
CA SER A 42 0.50 -6.04 2.44
C SER A 42 -0.79 -5.97 1.63
N THR A 43 -1.87 -6.38 2.26
CA THR A 43 -3.23 -6.38 1.70
C THR A 43 -4.02 -5.26 2.35
N LEU A 44 -4.57 -4.36 1.53
CA LEU A 44 -5.52 -3.35 1.97
C LEU A 44 -6.92 -3.79 1.50
N ILE A 45 -7.86 -3.87 2.43
CA ILE A 45 -9.27 -4.17 2.15
C ILE A 45 -10.08 -2.93 2.50
N VAL A 46 -10.79 -2.40 1.52
CA VAL A 46 -11.81 -1.37 1.76
C VAL A 46 -13.04 -2.06 2.35
N ALA A 47 -13.41 -1.67 3.56
CA ALA A 47 -14.38 -2.35 4.39
C ALA A 47 -15.72 -1.60 4.38
N GLU A 48 -16.78 -2.34 4.02
CA GLU A 48 -18.16 -1.87 4.08
C GLU A 48 -18.74 -2.09 5.47
N HIS A 49 -19.52 -1.13 5.98
CA HIS A 49 -20.15 -1.20 7.29
C HIS A 49 -21.53 -0.53 7.32
N ASP A 50 -22.35 -0.90 8.31
CA ASP A 50 -23.65 -0.27 8.60
C ASP A 50 -23.57 0.78 9.74
N GLY A 51 -22.35 1.13 10.16
CA GLY A 51 -22.06 2.05 11.27
C GLY A 51 -21.78 1.35 12.60
N ALA A 52 -22.18 0.09 12.73
CA ALA A 52 -21.90 -0.73 13.91
C ALA A 52 -21.15 -2.03 13.58
N LYS A 53 -21.40 -2.61 12.42
CA LYS A 53 -20.92 -3.93 12.00
C LYS A 53 -20.35 -3.87 10.59
N LEU A 54 -19.40 -4.77 10.34
CA LEU A 54 -18.88 -5.02 9.00
C LEU A 54 -19.90 -5.81 8.18
N ALA A 55 -19.98 -5.51 6.89
CA ALA A 55 -20.76 -6.28 5.93
C ALA A 55 -20.15 -7.67 5.68
N GLU A 56 -20.97 -8.62 5.25
CA GLU A 56 -20.54 -9.99 4.94
C GLU A 56 -19.50 -10.03 3.81
N SER A 57 -19.61 -9.12 2.85
CA SER A 57 -18.63 -8.87 1.78
C SER A 57 -17.21 -8.67 2.33
N THR A 58 -17.09 -7.90 3.40
CA THR A 58 -15.81 -7.58 4.06
C THR A 58 -15.24 -8.80 4.77
N LEU A 59 -16.08 -9.58 5.46
CA LEU A 59 -15.64 -10.81 6.14
C LEU A 59 -15.16 -11.88 5.14
N ALA A 60 -15.82 -12.00 4.00
CA ALA A 60 -15.40 -12.87 2.90
C ALA A 60 -14.04 -12.44 2.34
N ALA A 61 -13.82 -11.14 2.14
CA ALA A 61 -12.54 -10.60 1.68
C ALA A 61 -11.39 -10.90 2.68
N ILE A 62 -11.62 -10.68 3.98
CA ILE A 62 -10.63 -11.00 5.02
C ILE A 62 -10.24 -12.49 4.97
N SER A 63 -11.23 -13.36 4.83
CA SER A 63 -11.02 -14.81 4.78
C SER A 63 -10.20 -15.24 3.56
N ALA A 64 -10.46 -14.63 2.39
CA ALA A 64 -9.72 -14.91 1.16
C ALA A 64 -8.26 -14.44 1.23
N CYS A 65 -7.99 -13.37 1.97
CA CYS A 65 -6.66 -12.78 2.11
C CYS A 65 -5.80 -13.44 3.21
N GLY A 66 -6.27 -14.49 3.87
CA GLY A 66 -5.52 -15.23 4.90
C GLY A 66 -4.04 -15.52 4.59
N PRO A 67 -3.65 -15.95 3.36
CA PRO A 67 -2.24 -16.16 3.00
C PRO A 67 -1.46 -14.88 2.66
N MET A 68 -2.13 -13.75 2.46
CA MET A 68 -1.56 -12.46 2.03
C MET A 68 -1.53 -11.48 3.20
N LYS A 69 -0.54 -11.62 4.08
CA LYS A 69 -0.37 -10.79 5.28
C LYS A 69 0.76 -9.78 5.15
N PRO A 70 0.64 -8.58 5.74
CA PRO A 70 -0.41 -8.16 6.69
C PRO A 70 -1.71 -7.66 6.04
N ILE A 71 -2.85 -7.85 6.70
CA ILE A 71 -4.17 -7.35 6.29
C ILE A 71 -4.50 -6.05 7.03
N THR A 72 -4.71 -4.97 6.29
CA THR A 72 -5.21 -3.69 6.81
C THR A 72 -6.63 -3.45 6.30
N LEU A 73 -7.53 -3.06 7.20
CA LEU A 73 -8.88 -2.60 6.82
C LEU A 73 -8.93 -1.08 6.77
N LEU A 74 -9.61 -0.53 5.76
CA LEU A 74 -9.96 0.89 5.65
C LEU A 74 -11.48 1.04 5.72
N LEU A 75 -11.98 1.73 6.74
CA LEU A 75 -13.40 2.09 6.89
C LEU A 75 -13.58 3.58 6.62
N GLY A 76 -14.69 3.96 6.02
CA GLY A 76 -15.02 5.35 5.72
C GLY A 76 -16.51 5.56 5.80
N GLY A 77 -16.92 6.65 6.45
CA GLY A 77 -18.31 7.02 6.60
C GLY A 77 -18.57 7.74 7.92
N SER A 78 -19.79 8.20 8.11
CA SER A 78 -20.28 8.80 9.34
C SER A 78 -20.27 7.79 10.49
N ALA A 79 -19.78 8.22 11.65
CA ALA A 79 -19.85 7.45 12.89
C ALA A 79 -19.27 6.02 12.75
N CYS A 80 -18.22 5.85 11.95
CA CYS A 80 -17.58 4.57 11.63
C CYS A 80 -16.75 3.96 12.78
N LYS A 81 -16.57 4.69 13.89
CA LYS A 81 -15.75 4.25 15.03
C LYS A 81 -16.18 2.89 15.64
N PRO A 82 -17.48 2.62 15.93
CA PRO A 82 -17.88 1.33 16.47
C PRO A 82 -17.61 0.17 15.50
N ALA A 83 -17.80 0.40 14.19
CA ALA A 83 -17.45 -0.57 13.15
C ALA A 83 -15.93 -0.81 13.09
N ALA A 84 -15.11 0.23 13.25
CA ALA A 84 -13.65 0.10 13.29
C ALA A 84 -13.17 -0.70 14.52
N GLU A 85 -13.80 -0.51 15.68
CA GLU A 85 -13.53 -1.29 16.89
C GLU A 85 -13.94 -2.76 16.73
N ALA A 86 -15.04 -3.04 16.03
CA ALA A 86 -15.44 -4.39 15.66
C ALA A 86 -14.47 -5.02 14.67
N ALA A 87 -14.01 -4.25 13.67
CA ALA A 87 -13.05 -4.67 12.66
C ALA A 87 -11.69 -5.04 13.26
N ALA A 88 -11.23 -4.29 14.26
CA ALA A 88 -9.96 -4.56 14.95
C ALA A 88 -9.97 -5.89 15.73
N LYS A 89 -11.16 -6.42 16.03
CA LYS A 89 -11.35 -7.72 16.70
C LYS A 89 -11.56 -8.87 15.71
N ALA A 90 -11.68 -8.59 14.42
CA ALA A 90 -11.88 -9.61 13.41
C ALA A 90 -10.60 -10.45 13.22
N ALA A 91 -10.77 -11.77 13.13
CA ALA A 91 -9.65 -12.68 12.99
C ALA A 91 -8.90 -12.43 11.67
N GLY A 92 -7.57 -12.32 11.75
CA GLY A 92 -6.71 -12.14 10.59
C GLY A 92 -6.44 -10.68 10.21
N VAL A 93 -7.07 -9.71 10.87
CA VAL A 93 -6.80 -8.28 10.67
C VAL A 93 -5.58 -7.87 11.49
N ASP A 94 -4.60 -7.25 10.83
CA ASP A 94 -3.37 -6.76 11.46
C ASP A 94 -3.48 -5.28 11.84
N ALA A 95 -4.23 -4.48 11.07
CA ALA A 95 -4.45 -3.06 11.32
C ALA A 95 -5.81 -2.57 10.81
N VAL A 96 -6.31 -1.49 11.42
CA VAL A 96 -7.54 -0.81 10.99
C VAL A 96 -7.28 0.69 10.91
N ALA A 97 -7.57 1.26 9.75
CA ALA A 97 -7.68 2.70 9.53
C ALA A 97 -9.16 3.05 9.33
N TYR A 98 -9.59 4.18 9.85
CA TYR A 98 -10.95 4.66 9.64
C TYR A 98 -10.97 6.17 9.43
N VAL A 99 -11.95 6.64 8.65
CA VAL A 99 -12.18 8.05 8.36
C VAL A 99 -13.63 8.40 8.67
N ASP A 100 -13.83 9.16 9.74
CA ASP A 100 -15.17 9.65 10.13
C ASP A 100 -15.49 10.91 9.32
N ASN A 101 -16.19 10.72 8.20
CA ASN A 101 -16.58 11.80 7.30
C ASN A 101 -17.87 11.42 6.54
N PRO A 102 -18.95 12.22 6.65
CA PRO A 102 -20.22 11.95 5.98
C PRO A 102 -20.14 11.92 4.46
N ALA A 103 -19.13 12.53 3.85
CA ALA A 103 -18.89 12.39 2.41
C ALA A 103 -18.78 10.90 2.02
N LEU A 104 -18.10 10.09 2.82
CA LEU A 104 -17.78 8.71 2.45
C LEU A 104 -18.98 7.74 2.53
N ASP A 105 -20.13 8.16 3.08
CA ASP A 105 -21.30 7.31 3.33
C ASP A 105 -21.90 6.66 2.07
N HIS A 106 -21.71 7.29 0.90
CA HIS A 106 -22.37 6.88 -0.33
C HIS A 106 -21.46 6.09 -1.28
N GLY A 107 -20.20 5.82 -0.91
CA GLY A 107 -19.28 5.06 -1.75
C GLY A 107 -18.92 5.76 -3.07
N VAL A 108 -19.01 7.10 -3.12
CA VAL A 108 -18.70 7.88 -4.34
C VAL A 108 -17.20 7.84 -4.61
N ALA A 109 -16.82 7.40 -5.80
CA ALA A 109 -15.42 7.11 -6.13
C ALA A 109 -14.50 8.34 -5.95
N GLU A 110 -14.99 9.53 -6.29
CA GLU A 110 -14.27 10.80 -6.20
C GLU A 110 -13.89 11.16 -4.75
N GLU A 111 -14.72 10.78 -3.77
CA GLU A 111 -14.50 11.05 -2.35
C GLU A 111 -13.56 10.02 -1.71
N TRP A 112 -13.59 8.78 -2.22
CA TRP A 112 -12.75 7.67 -1.75
C TRP A 112 -11.35 7.63 -2.38
N ALA A 113 -11.19 8.09 -3.62
CA ALA A 113 -9.92 8.06 -4.35
C ALA A 113 -8.72 8.77 -3.69
N PRO A 114 -8.86 9.89 -2.94
CA PRO A 114 -7.72 10.57 -2.32
C PRO A 114 -7.26 9.98 -0.98
N LEU A 115 -7.93 8.95 -0.47
CA LEU A 115 -7.57 8.24 0.78
C LEU A 115 -6.41 7.26 0.55
#